data_AF-X5DLN4-F1
#
_entry.id   AF-X5DLN4-F1
#
_cell.length_a   1.000
_cell.length_b   1.000
_cell.length_c   1.000
_cell.angle_alpha   90.00
_cell.angle_beta   90.00
_cell.angle_gamma   90.00
#
_symmetry.space_group_name_H-M   'P 1'
#
loop_
_entity.id
_entity.type
_entity.pdbx_description
1 polymer ?
#
loop_
_entity_poly.entity_id
_entity_poly.type
_entity_poly.pdbx_seq_one_letter_code
_entity_poly.pdbx_strand_id
1 'polypeptide(L)'
;MTNQSNRRQFIRNSSVTGCAILLSGKLSAFTFPQDELPNPKKLNYCGYTCPADCQFLEASEKNDVELKKKVYAEWQIEEQYGIAFDAEKIFCFGCKNSDKPAGVLLSNCTVRACAIDKQYDSCIQCKQLIDCDKNLWKRFPDFHKSVIAMQEKYLAG
;
A
#
# COMPACT_ATOMS: atom_id res chain seq x y z
N MET A 1 2.26 -17.10 53.11
CA MET A 1 2.79 -17.62 51.83
C MET A 1 1.90 -18.77 51.38
N THR A 2 1.66 -18.82 50.06
CA THR A 2 0.95 -19.86 49.28
C THR A 2 -0.51 -20.17 49.69
N ASN A 3 -1.47 -19.51 49.03
CA ASN A 3 -2.86 -19.97 48.95
C ASN A 3 -3.26 -20.08 47.48
N GLN A 4 -3.19 -21.29 46.94
CA GLN A 4 -3.56 -21.65 45.58
C GLN A 4 -4.90 -22.38 45.67
N SER A 5 -6.02 -21.64 45.62
CA SER A 5 -7.35 -22.23 45.71
C SER A 5 -7.85 -22.69 44.34
N ASN A 6 -8.31 -23.93 44.34
CA ASN A 6 -8.63 -24.79 43.22
C ASN A 6 -9.98 -24.37 42.61
N ARG A 7 -9.98 -23.86 41.37
CA ARG A 7 -11.15 -23.37 40.59
C ARG A 7 -12.16 -24.45 40.17
N ARG A 8 -12.22 -25.60 40.84
CA ARG A 8 -13.05 -26.76 40.45
C ARG A 8 -14.25 -27.02 41.36
N GLN A 9 -14.84 -25.98 41.94
CA GLN A 9 -15.99 -26.12 42.82
C GLN A 9 -17.14 -25.16 42.48
N PHE A 10 -17.43 -24.98 41.20
CA PHE A 10 -18.62 -24.26 40.74
C PHE A 10 -19.32 -24.94 39.54
N ILE A 11 -19.17 -26.26 39.40
CA ILE A 11 -19.96 -27.06 38.44
C ILE A 11 -20.56 -28.25 39.19
N ARG A 12 -21.42 -27.95 40.15
CA ARG A 12 -22.30 -28.95 40.77
C ARG A 12 -23.33 -28.23 41.61
N ASN A 13 -24.30 -27.63 40.93
CA ASN A 13 -25.69 -27.48 41.36
C ASN A 13 -26.39 -26.58 40.36
N SER A 14 -27.39 -27.13 39.68
CA SER A 14 -28.50 -26.50 38.94
C SER A 14 -28.61 -27.03 37.52
N SER A 15 -29.07 -28.27 37.42
CA SER A 15 -29.74 -28.81 36.26
C SER A 15 -31.25 -28.60 36.41
N VAL A 16 -31.89 -28.24 35.27
CA VAL A 16 -33.34 -28.25 34.99
C VAL A 16 -34.08 -27.02 35.51
N THR A 17 -34.54 -26.09 34.67
CA THR A 17 -35.81 -26.23 33.91
C THR A 17 -35.93 -25.15 32.82
N GLY A 18 -36.31 -25.55 31.59
CA GLY A 18 -37.19 -24.75 30.73
C GLY A 18 -36.55 -23.78 29.71
N CYS A 19 -36.63 -24.16 28.44
CA CYS A 19 -36.67 -23.33 27.23
C CYS A 19 -36.78 -21.81 27.41
N ALA A 20 -35.81 -21.05 26.87
CA ALA A 20 -36.05 -19.86 26.05
C ALA A 20 -34.73 -19.20 25.59
N ILE A 21 -34.66 -18.95 24.28
CA ILE A 21 -33.83 -17.94 23.60
C ILE A 21 -32.37 -18.34 23.32
N LEU A 22 -32.22 -19.04 22.19
CA LEU A 22 -31.18 -18.70 21.21
C LEU A 22 -31.35 -17.22 20.84
N LEU A 23 -30.31 -16.39 20.98
CA LEU A 23 -30.06 -15.25 20.11
C LEU A 23 -28.73 -14.57 20.45
N SER A 24 -27.90 -14.47 19.41
CA SER A 24 -27.01 -13.35 19.08
C SER A 24 -25.81 -13.02 19.99
N GLY A 25 -24.62 -13.02 19.38
CA GLY A 25 -23.51 -12.19 19.83
C GLY A 25 -22.15 -12.84 19.69
N LYS A 26 -21.70 -13.02 18.45
CA LYS A 26 -20.37 -13.50 18.10
C LYS A 26 -19.28 -12.71 18.83
N LEU A 27 -18.33 -13.43 19.42
CA LEU A 27 -16.99 -12.90 19.72
C LEU A 27 -16.45 -12.18 18.47
N SER A 28 -16.31 -10.86 18.54
CA SER A 28 -15.52 -10.09 17.58
C SER A 28 -14.42 -9.37 18.35
N ALA A 29 -13.38 -10.13 18.67
CA ALA A 29 -12.09 -9.58 19.05
C ALA A 29 -11.28 -9.30 17.78
N PHE A 30 -11.74 -8.34 16.97
CA PHE A 30 -10.95 -7.76 15.88
C PHE A 30 -11.31 -6.27 15.82
N THR A 31 -10.62 -5.46 16.62
CA THR A 31 -10.59 -4.02 16.42
C THR A 31 -9.74 -3.75 15.18
N PHE A 32 -10.36 -3.65 14.02
CA PHE A 32 -9.71 -3.05 12.86
C PHE A 32 -9.65 -1.53 13.11
N PRO A 33 -8.48 -0.87 13.02
CA PRO A 33 -8.46 0.58 12.95
C PRO A 33 -9.06 0.97 11.58
N GLN A 34 -10.33 1.36 11.57
CA GLN A 34 -11.04 1.81 10.36
C GLN A 34 -10.93 3.32 10.13
N ASP A 35 -10.19 4.06 10.98
CA ASP A 35 -10.25 5.53 11.03
C ASP A 35 -8.89 6.25 11.02
N GLU A 36 -7.82 5.64 10.51
CA GLU A 36 -6.57 6.39 10.34
C GLU A 36 -6.60 7.26 9.07
N LEU A 37 -6.48 8.57 9.25
CA LEU A 37 -6.32 9.54 8.16
C LEU A 37 -5.08 9.20 7.32
N PRO A 38 -5.15 9.27 5.98
CA PRO A 38 -3.99 9.03 5.12
C PRO A 38 -2.86 9.99 5.45
N ASN A 39 -1.65 9.46 5.67
CA ASN A 39 -0.45 10.28 5.89
C ASN A 39 0.39 10.36 4.60
N PRO A 40 0.43 11.53 3.91
CA PRO A 40 1.19 11.71 2.66
C PRO A 40 2.66 11.27 2.74
N LYS A 41 3.30 11.43 3.91
CA LYS A 41 4.72 11.08 4.10
C LYS A 41 4.97 9.59 4.07
N LYS A 42 4.00 8.78 4.49
CA LYS A 42 4.06 7.31 4.49
C LYS A 42 3.68 6.68 3.15
N LEU A 43 3.18 7.47 2.20
CA LEU A 43 2.79 7.03 0.87
C LEU A 43 3.88 7.31 -0.16
N ASN A 44 3.84 6.63 -1.31
CA ASN A 44 4.58 7.08 -2.48
C ASN A 44 3.96 8.37 -3.06
N TYR A 45 4.67 9.03 -3.98
CA TYR A 45 4.16 10.27 -4.59
C TYR A 45 2.79 10.11 -5.26
N CYS A 46 2.48 8.95 -5.84
CA CYS A 46 1.18 8.69 -6.45
C CYS A 46 0.08 8.29 -5.44
N GLY A 47 0.37 8.21 -4.14
CA GLY A 47 -0.57 7.70 -3.13
C GLY A 47 -0.59 6.18 -2.97
N TYR A 48 0.19 5.43 -3.77
CA TYR A 48 0.35 3.98 -3.60
C TYR A 48 1.30 3.64 -2.44
N THR A 49 1.16 2.45 -1.87
CA THR A 49 2.13 1.85 -0.95
C THR A 49 2.73 0.63 -1.64
N CYS A 50 4.05 0.64 -1.86
CA CYS A 50 4.72 -0.51 -2.47
C CYS A 50 4.53 -1.76 -1.59
N PRO A 51 4.33 -2.94 -2.19
CA PRO A 51 4.25 -4.17 -1.43
C PRO A 51 5.62 -4.53 -0.86
N ALA A 52 5.63 -5.23 0.28
CA ALA A 52 6.86 -5.61 0.96
C ALA A 52 7.71 -6.61 0.16
N ASP A 53 7.07 -7.43 -0.67
CA ASP A 53 7.65 -8.45 -1.54
C ASP A 53 7.83 -7.96 -2.98
N CYS A 54 8.16 -6.67 -3.17
CA CYS A 54 8.40 -6.09 -4.48
C CYS A 54 9.64 -6.71 -5.16
N GLN A 55 9.40 -7.61 -6.11
CA GLN A 55 10.47 -8.30 -6.87
C GLN A 55 11.40 -7.32 -7.59
N PHE A 56 10.93 -6.15 -8.02
CA PHE A 56 11.80 -5.20 -8.71
C PHE A 56 12.82 -4.54 -7.78
N LEU A 57 12.40 -4.25 -6.53
CA LEU A 57 13.31 -3.74 -5.50
C LEU A 57 14.34 -4.82 -5.16
N GLU A 58 13.88 -6.05 -4.91
CA GLU A 58 14.75 -7.20 -4.62
C GLU A 58 15.81 -7.41 -5.72
N ALA A 59 15.38 -7.40 -6.99
CA ALA A 59 16.28 -7.54 -8.13
C ALA A 59 17.32 -6.42 -8.20
N SER A 60 16.94 -5.21 -7.81
CA SER A 60 17.81 -4.04 -7.83
C SER A 60 18.84 -4.06 -6.70
N GLU A 61 18.42 -4.45 -5.49
CA GLU A 61 19.29 -4.55 -4.30
C GLU A 61 20.30 -5.68 -4.43
N LYS A 62 19.88 -6.83 -4.97
CA LYS A 62 20.76 -7.98 -5.22
C LYS A 62 21.60 -7.85 -6.49
N ASN A 63 21.32 -6.82 -7.30
CA ASN A 63 21.83 -6.69 -8.67
C ASN A 63 21.63 -7.96 -9.51
N ASP A 64 20.47 -8.60 -9.35
CA ASP A 64 20.12 -9.86 -10.01
C ASP A 64 19.59 -9.57 -11.43
N VAL A 65 20.42 -9.83 -12.42
CA VAL A 65 20.11 -9.55 -13.84
C VAL A 65 18.96 -10.41 -14.35
N GLU A 66 18.88 -11.67 -13.93
CA GLU A 66 17.84 -12.60 -14.38
C GLU A 66 16.49 -12.21 -13.80
N LEU A 67 16.45 -11.84 -12.51
CA LEU A 67 15.23 -11.33 -11.89
C LEU A 67 14.81 -9.97 -12.48
N LYS A 68 15.75 -9.06 -12.78
CA LYS A 68 15.46 -7.81 -13.51
C LYS A 68 14.83 -8.09 -14.86
N LYS A 69 15.34 -9.07 -15.61
CA LYS A 69 14.82 -9.46 -16.93
C LYS A 69 13.42 -10.06 -16.84
N LYS A 70 13.18 -10.91 -15.83
CA LYS A 70 11.85 -11.46 -15.55
C LYS A 70 10.83 -10.35 -15.27
N VAL A 71 11.13 -9.45 -14.32
CA VAL A 71 10.26 -8.33 -13.97
C VAL A 71 10.03 -7.41 -15.17
N TYR A 72 11.07 -7.11 -15.95
CA TYR A 72 10.97 -6.31 -17.16
C TYR A 72 9.94 -6.87 -18.16
N ALA A 73 9.97 -8.17 -18.39
CA ALA A 73 9.04 -8.85 -19.28
C ALA A 73 7.61 -8.92 -18.69
N GLU A 74 7.49 -9.28 -17.41
CA GLU A 74 6.19 -9.36 -16.71
C GLU A 74 5.46 -8.01 -16.68
N TRP A 75 6.20 -6.92 -16.50
CA TRP A 75 5.64 -5.57 -16.43
C TRP A 75 5.57 -4.90 -17.82
N GLN A 76 5.97 -5.61 -18.87
CA GLN A 76 5.90 -5.18 -20.26
C GLN A 76 6.59 -3.82 -20.49
N ILE A 77 7.73 -3.59 -19.82
CA ILE A 77 8.40 -2.28 -19.76
C ILE A 77 8.75 -1.78 -21.17
N GLU A 78 9.09 -2.68 -22.08
CA GLU A 78 9.37 -2.35 -23.48
C GLU A 78 8.15 -1.75 -24.17
N GLU A 79 7.00 -2.40 -24.05
CA GLU A 79 5.74 -1.95 -24.65
C GLU A 79 5.23 -0.68 -23.97
N GLN A 80 5.52 -0.50 -22.68
CA GLN A 80 5.10 0.67 -21.92
C GLN A 80 5.89 1.93 -22.28
N TYR A 81 7.20 1.82 -22.51
CA TYR A 81 8.11 2.96 -22.60
C TYR A 81 8.93 3.00 -23.90
N GLY A 82 8.90 1.94 -24.72
CA GLY A 82 9.73 1.80 -25.92
C GLY A 82 11.22 1.66 -25.62
N ILE A 83 11.57 1.12 -24.45
CA ILE A 83 12.95 1.04 -23.95
C ILE A 83 13.37 -0.41 -23.88
N ALA A 84 14.36 -0.79 -24.68
CA ALA A 84 14.95 -2.11 -24.67
C ALA A 84 15.61 -2.44 -23.31
N PHE A 85 15.68 -3.73 -22.99
CA PHE A 85 16.25 -4.19 -21.73
C PHE A 85 17.72 -3.79 -21.60
N ASP A 86 18.03 -3.11 -20.50
CA ASP A 86 19.37 -2.71 -20.10
C ASP A 86 19.50 -2.87 -18.58
N ALA A 87 20.24 -3.89 -18.13
CA ALA A 87 20.36 -4.24 -16.72
C ALA A 87 20.92 -3.10 -15.84
N GLU A 88 21.62 -2.14 -16.45
CA GLU A 88 22.15 -0.95 -15.78
C GLU A 88 21.10 0.16 -15.62
N LYS A 89 20.01 0.15 -16.39
CA LYS A 89 18.92 1.15 -16.33
C LYS A 89 17.62 0.58 -15.75
N ILE A 90 17.43 -0.73 -15.84
CA ILE A 90 16.30 -1.47 -15.29
C ILE A 90 16.56 -1.77 -13.81
N PHE A 91 16.27 -0.78 -12.96
CA PHE A 91 16.33 -0.93 -11.50
C PHE A 91 15.32 0.02 -10.82
N CYS A 92 15.03 -0.23 -9.54
CA CYS A 92 14.17 0.60 -8.70
C CYS A 92 14.61 0.51 -7.24
N PHE A 93 14.80 1.65 -6.57
CA PHE A 93 15.15 1.74 -5.15
C PHE A 93 14.10 2.50 -4.33
N GLY A 94 12.87 2.60 -4.84
CA GLY A 94 11.78 3.36 -4.25
C GLY A 94 11.72 4.80 -4.74
N CYS A 95 10.50 5.34 -4.88
CA CYS A 95 10.30 6.61 -5.57
C CYS A 95 10.77 7.85 -4.79
N LYS A 96 10.80 7.75 -3.45
CA LYS A 96 11.22 8.80 -2.52
C LYS A 96 12.67 8.67 -2.02
N ASN A 97 13.42 7.68 -2.53
CA ASN A 97 14.80 7.49 -2.13
C ASN A 97 15.70 8.46 -2.90
N SER A 98 16.08 9.57 -2.25
CA SER A 98 16.96 10.60 -2.85
C SER A 98 18.41 10.17 -2.96
N ASP A 99 18.84 9.19 -2.17
CA ASP A 99 20.24 8.76 -2.08
C ASP A 99 20.59 7.70 -3.14
N LYS A 100 19.59 7.27 -3.91
CA LYS A 100 19.72 6.27 -4.97
C LYS A 100 19.34 6.87 -6.33
N PRO A 101 19.98 6.41 -7.42
CA PRO A 101 19.61 6.86 -8.75
C PRO A 101 18.17 6.48 -9.09
N ALA A 102 17.56 7.26 -9.99
CA ALA A 102 16.25 6.94 -10.54
C ALA A 102 16.41 6.02 -11.77
N GLY A 103 15.93 4.78 -11.66
CA GLY A 103 15.89 3.87 -12.80
C GLY A 103 14.76 4.19 -13.77
N VAL A 104 14.60 3.37 -14.81
CA VAL A 104 13.73 3.67 -15.97
C VAL A 104 12.30 4.08 -15.59
N LEU A 105 11.65 3.36 -14.65
CA LEU A 105 10.26 3.63 -14.28
C LEU A 105 10.12 4.97 -13.55
N LEU A 106 11.09 5.30 -12.70
CA LEU A 106 11.05 6.52 -11.90
C LEU A 106 11.39 7.75 -12.74
N SER A 107 12.33 7.60 -13.67
CA SER A 107 12.76 8.68 -14.58
C SER A 107 11.68 9.04 -15.61
N ASN A 108 10.84 8.08 -16.01
CA ASN A 108 9.72 8.33 -16.93
C ASN A 108 8.38 8.64 -16.23
N CYS A 109 8.34 8.64 -14.89
CA CYS A 109 7.10 8.87 -14.15
C CYS A 109 6.77 10.36 -14.06
N THR A 110 5.84 10.83 -14.90
CA THR A 110 5.39 12.23 -14.93
C THR A 110 4.74 12.69 -13.61
N VAL A 111 4.15 11.76 -12.85
CA VAL A 111 3.54 12.06 -11.55
C VAL A 111 4.61 12.31 -10.49
N ARG A 112 5.68 11.51 -10.47
CA ARG A 112 6.82 11.70 -9.58
C ARG A 112 7.49 13.05 -9.82
N ALA A 113 7.81 13.37 -11.07
CA ALA A 113 8.42 14.65 -11.42
C ALA A 113 7.56 15.84 -10.96
N CYS A 114 6.24 15.79 -11.20
CA CYS A 114 5.30 16.82 -10.78
C CYS A 114 5.23 16.98 -9.25
N ALA A 115 5.21 15.88 -8.50
CA ALA A 115 5.16 15.93 -7.03
C ALA A 115 6.44 16.52 -6.43
N ILE A 116 7.61 16.17 -6.99
CA ILE A 116 8.90 16.73 -6.57
C ILE A 116 8.94 18.24 -6.84
N ASP A 117 8.56 18.67 -8.05
CA ASP A 117 8.52 20.09 -8.45
C ASP A 117 7.59 20.92 -7.54
N LYS A 118 6.41 20.40 -7.23
CA LYS A 118 5.44 21.03 -6.32
C LYS A 118 5.79 20.85 -4.83
N GLN A 119 6.87 20.14 -4.51
CA GLN A 119 7.27 19.81 -3.13
C GLN A 119 6.18 19.10 -2.32
N TYR A 120 5.41 18.23 -2.97
CA TYR A 120 4.39 17.41 -2.34
C TYR A 120 4.95 16.06 -1.91
N ASP A 121 4.59 15.63 -0.71
CA ASP A 121 4.85 14.27 -0.23
C ASP A 121 4.00 13.25 -0.98
N SER A 122 2.78 13.60 -1.39
CA SER A 122 1.90 12.75 -2.19
C SER A 122 0.88 13.57 -2.98
N CYS A 123 0.43 13.03 -4.11
CA CYS A 123 -0.59 13.62 -4.96
C CYS A 123 -1.91 13.87 -4.24
N ILE A 124 -2.18 13.21 -3.12
CA ILE A 124 -3.37 13.48 -2.29
C ILE A 124 -3.37 14.91 -1.71
N GLN A 125 -2.22 15.59 -1.67
CA GLN A 125 -2.13 17.00 -1.27
C GLN A 125 -2.52 17.97 -2.40
N CYS A 126 -2.59 17.50 -3.65
CA CYS A 126 -2.85 18.35 -4.80
C CYS A 126 -4.35 18.56 -5.03
N LYS A 127 -4.87 19.77 -4.81
CA LYS A 127 -6.30 20.10 -5.01
C LYS A 127 -6.81 19.91 -6.45
N GLN A 128 -5.89 19.83 -7.42
CA GLN A 128 -6.19 19.59 -8.83
C GLN A 128 -6.10 18.09 -9.21
N LEU A 129 -6.06 17.17 -8.24
CA LEU A 129 -5.90 15.74 -8.50
C LEU A 129 -7.04 15.18 -9.36
N ILE A 130 -8.28 15.63 -9.12
CA ILE A 130 -9.47 15.14 -9.85
C ILE A 130 -9.37 15.41 -11.36
N ASP A 131 -8.87 16.59 -11.75
CA ASP A 131 -8.69 17.01 -13.14
C ASP A 131 -7.28 16.70 -13.69
N CYS A 132 -6.47 15.95 -12.95
CA CYS A 132 -5.08 15.69 -13.31
C CYS A 132 -4.98 14.70 -14.47
N ASP A 133 -4.35 15.11 -15.55
CA ASP A 133 -4.32 14.37 -16.82
C ASP A 133 -2.98 13.65 -17.10
N LYS A 134 -2.12 13.54 -16.08
CA LYS A 134 -0.83 12.86 -16.19
C LYS A 134 -1.00 11.40 -16.63
N ASN A 135 -0.01 10.88 -17.36
CA ASN A 135 -0.09 9.59 -18.04
C ASN A 135 -0.50 8.42 -17.11
N LEU A 136 -0.01 8.42 -15.86
CA LEU A 136 -0.37 7.41 -14.85
C LEU A 136 -1.89 7.28 -14.66
N TRP A 137 -2.61 8.39 -14.58
CA TRP A 137 -4.05 8.41 -14.32
C TRP A 137 -4.87 7.98 -15.53
N LYS A 138 -4.42 8.37 -16.73
CA LYS A 138 -5.01 7.90 -18.00
C LYS A 138 -4.85 6.39 -18.17
N ARG A 139 -3.70 5.84 -17.75
CA ARG A 139 -3.39 4.41 -17.85
C ARG A 139 -4.10 3.56 -16.80
N PHE A 140 -4.25 4.09 -15.59
CA PHE A 140 -4.86 3.38 -14.46
C PHE A 140 -6.01 4.20 -13.85
N PRO A 141 -7.16 4.31 -14.55
CA PRO A 141 -8.27 5.16 -14.10
C PRO A 141 -8.88 4.68 -12.77
N ASP A 142 -8.93 3.37 -12.51
CA ASP A 142 -9.46 2.86 -11.24
C ASP A 142 -8.50 3.10 -10.06
N PHE A 143 -7.20 3.13 -10.33
CA PHE A 143 -6.23 3.58 -9.35
C PHE A 143 -6.41 5.08 -9.08
N HIS A 144 -6.59 5.90 -10.11
CA HIS A 144 -6.86 7.34 -9.95
C HIS A 144 -8.09 7.60 -9.08
N LYS A 145 -9.21 6.91 -9.32
CA LYS A 145 -10.41 6.97 -8.47
C LYS A 145 -10.11 6.62 -7.01
N SER A 146 -9.29 5.59 -6.78
CA SER A 146 -8.90 5.16 -5.43
C SER A 146 -8.06 6.23 -4.71
N VAL A 147 -7.18 6.93 -5.43
CA VAL A 147 -6.37 8.03 -4.88
C VAL A 147 -7.22 9.28 -4.64
N ILE A 148 -8.23 9.56 -5.48
CA ILE A 148 -9.21 10.63 -5.24
C ILE A 148 -9.99 10.37 -3.95
N ALA A 149 -10.54 9.15 -3.77
CA ALA A 149 -11.23 8.78 -2.55
C ALA A 149 -10.33 8.88 -1.31
N MET A 150 -9.03 8.56 -1.45
CA MET A 150 -8.04 8.76 -0.40
C MET A 150 -7.81 10.25 -0.09
N GLN A 151 -7.76 11.10 -1.12
CA GLN A 151 -7.64 12.54 -0.96
C GLN A 151 -8.84 13.14 -0.23
N GLU A 152 -10.07 12.72 -0.54
CA GLU A 152 -11.27 13.20 0.15
C GLU A 152 -11.17 13.00 1.66
N LYS A 153 -10.72 11.80 2.10
CA LYS A 153 -10.46 11.51 3.51
C LYS A 153 -9.36 12.39 4.09
N TYR A 154 -8.27 12.61 3.35
CA TYR A 154 -7.17 13.47 3.76
C TYR A 154 -7.58 14.94 3.94
N LEU A 155 -8.46 15.45 3.08
CA LEU A 155 -8.93 16.84 3.15
C LEU A 155 -10.06 17.06 4.18
N ALA A 156 -10.75 16.00 4.59
CA ALA A 156 -11.83 16.05 5.58
C ALA A 156 -11.33 16.01 7.04
N GLY A 157 -10.11 15.54 7.27
CA GLY A 157 -9.45 15.53 8.60
C GLY A 157 -8.64 16.78 8.86
#